data_AF-A0AAD7GZ40-F1
#
_entry.id   AF-A0AAD7GZ40-F1
#
_cell.length_a   1.000
_cell.length_b   1.000
_cell.length_c   1.000
_cell.angle_alpha   90.00
_cell.angle_beta   90.00
_cell.angle_gamma   90.00
#
_symmetry.space_group_name_H-M   'P 1'
#
loop_
_entity.id
_entity.type
_entity.pdbx_description
1 polymer ?
#
loop_
_entity_poly.entity_id
_entity_poly.type
_entity_poly.pdbx_seq_one_letter_code
_entity_poly.pdbx_strand_id
1 'polypeptide(L)'
;MFDCPGVLLSLGSQRFFAKSIKALRPKPHHKYTSINLDRICCSVEEISKYTPTDEMIWKSIRTMTLQHLSREFFWKCVHNTFRVGDFWTRINTMEIRGIHQQTLVILPVALERSRVTGRMVGW
;
A
#
# COMPACT_ATOMS: atom_id res chain seq x y z
N MET A 1 -7.82 16.32 -25.32
CA MET A 1 -8.44 15.20 -26.04
C MET A 1 -7.53 14.80 -27.20
N PHE A 2 -6.82 13.69 -27.04
CA PHE A 2 -6.30 12.81 -28.10
C PHE A 2 -6.02 11.47 -27.40
N ASP A 3 -7.08 10.69 -27.21
CA ASP A 3 -7.09 9.37 -26.56
C ASP A 3 -6.97 8.22 -27.57
N CYS A 4 -6.37 8.45 -28.75
CA CYS A 4 -6.51 7.53 -29.88
C CYS A 4 -5.23 6.75 -30.22
N PRO A 5 -5.32 5.41 -30.29
CA PRO A 5 -4.45 4.59 -31.14
C PRO A 5 -4.53 5.10 -32.59
N GLY A 6 -3.38 5.20 -33.29
CA GLY A 6 -3.33 5.61 -34.70
C GLY A 6 -2.74 7.00 -34.98
N VAL A 7 -2.05 7.63 -34.03
CA VAL A 7 -1.31 8.89 -34.27
C VAL A 7 -0.20 8.68 -35.31
N LEU A 8 -0.13 9.58 -36.30
CA LEU A 8 0.94 9.60 -37.29
C LEU A 8 2.30 9.86 -36.63
N LEU A 9 3.33 9.11 -37.03
CA LEU A 9 4.69 9.25 -36.49
C LEU A 9 5.28 10.66 -36.70
N SER A 10 4.87 11.35 -37.76
CA SER A 10 5.31 12.70 -38.10
C SER A 10 4.75 13.79 -37.17
N LEU A 11 3.65 13.53 -36.46
CA LEU A 11 2.99 14.51 -35.61
C LEU A 11 3.51 14.54 -34.17
N GLY A 12 4.25 13.50 -33.75
CA GLY A 12 4.68 13.33 -32.37
C GLY A 12 6.19 13.41 -32.20
N SER A 13 6.63 13.84 -31.01
CA SER A 13 8.02 13.67 -30.58
C SER A 13 8.20 12.30 -29.90
N GLN A 14 9.44 11.81 -29.81
CA GLN A 14 9.77 10.59 -29.06
C GLN A 14 9.22 10.63 -27.63
N ARG A 15 9.29 11.79 -26.96
CA ARG A 15 8.75 12.00 -25.61
C ARG A 15 7.23 11.82 -25.56
N PHE A 16 6.52 12.33 -26.57
CA PHE A 16 5.08 12.16 -26.71
C PHE A 16 4.72 10.67 -26.88
N PHE A 17 5.34 9.98 -27.83
CA PHE A 17 5.09 8.56 -28.07
C PHE A 17 5.42 7.69 -26.86
N ALA A 18 6.57 7.94 -26.21
CA ALA A 18 6.95 7.20 -25.01
C ALA A 18 5.95 7.39 -23.86
N LYS A 19 5.39 8.60 -23.70
CA LYS A 19 4.35 8.87 -22.70
C LYS A 19 3.05 8.14 -23.06
N SER A 20 2.63 8.19 -24.32
CA SER A 20 1.41 7.52 -24.80
C SER A 20 1.50 6.00 -24.66
N ILE A 21 2.62 5.38 -25.07
CA ILE A 21 2.84 3.93 -24.91
C ILE A 21 2.81 3.53 -23.42
N LYS A 22 3.40 4.34 -22.53
CA LYS A 22 3.33 4.08 -21.08
C LYS A 22 1.91 4.21 -20.53
N ALA A 23 1.12 5.16 -21.03
CA ALA A 23 -0.27 5.35 -20.60
C ALA A 23 -1.20 4.23 -21.11
N LEU A 24 -0.91 3.66 -22.28
CA LEU A 24 -1.65 2.52 -22.85
C LEU A 24 -1.41 1.20 -22.12
N ARG A 25 -0.28 1.06 -21.41
CA ARG A 25 -0.01 -0.14 -20.62
C ARG A 25 -0.96 -0.18 -19.43
N PRO A 26 -1.74 -1.27 -19.24
CA PRO A 26 -2.53 -1.40 -18.03
C PRO A 26 -1.59 -1.32 -16.82
N LYS A 27 -1.99 -0.55 -15.81
CA LYS A 27 -1.23 -0.51 -14.56
C LYS A 27 -1.19 -1.94 -14.00
N PRO A 28 -0.02 -2.47 -13.63
CA PRO A 28 0.07 -3.81 -13.08
C PRO A 28 -0.81 -3.90 -11.84
N HIS A 29 -1.77 -4.82 -11.86
CA HIS A 29 -2.61 -5.07 -10.69
C HIS A 29 -1.81 -5.91 -9.69
N HIS A 30 -1.40 -5.28 -8.58
CA HIS A 30 -0.64 -5.94 -7.54
C HIS A 30 -1.58 -6.74 -6.64
N LYS A 31 -1.88 -7.98 -7.01
CA LYS A 31 -2.80 -8.88 -6.28
C LYS A 31 -2.52 -8.91 -4.78
N TYR A 32 -1.27 -9.08 -4.37
CA TYR A 32 -0.88 -9.14 -2.96
C TYR A 32 -1.11 -7.82 -2.22
N THR A 33 -0.89 -6.68 -2.90
CA THR A 33 -1.14 -5.36 -2.31
C THR A 33 -2.62 -5.18 -2.01
N SER A 34 -3.51 -5.54 -2.94
CA SER A 34 -4.96 -5.49 -2.71
C SER A 34 -5.40 -6.40 -1.56
N ILE A 35 -4.90 -7.64 -1.52
CA ILE A 35 -5.21 -8.60 -0.43
C ILE A 35 -4.75 -8.05 0.93
N ASN A 36 -3.55 -7.47 0.99
CA ASN A 36 -3.01 -6.94 2.24
C ASN A 36 -3.74 -5.67 2.68
N LEU A 37 -4.17 -4.81 1.75
CA LEU A 37 -5.00 -3.64 2.06
C LEU A 37 -6.36 -4.06 2.64
N ASP A 38 -6.99 -5.07 2.06
CA ASP A 38 -8.25 -5.64 2.55
C ASP A 38 -8.09 -6.22 3.96
N ARG A 39 -7.02 -7.02 4.18
CA ARG A 39 -6.66 -7.52 5.53
C ARG A 39 -6.50 -6.38 6.54
N ILE A 40 -5.79 -5.31 6.17
CA ILE A 40 -5.62 -4.13 7.04
C ILE A 40 -6.99 -3.48 7.31
N CYS A 41 -7.83 -3.32 6.29
CA CYS A 41 -9.14 -2.71 6.41
C CYS A 41 -10.01 -3.49 7.40
N CYS A 42 -10.12 -4.81 7.24
CA CYS A 42 -10.87 -5.68 8.16
C CYS A 42 -10.33 -5.61 9.60
N SER A 43 -9.00 -5.65 9.78
CA SER A 43 -8.39 -5.55 11.11
C SER A 43 -8.64 -4.20 11.79
N VAL A 44 -8.62 -3.10 11.02
CA VAL A 44 -8.90 -1.76 11.56
C VAL A 44 -10.38 -1.62 11.90
N GLU A 45 -11.27 -2.16 11.06
CA GLU A 45 -12.71 -2.17 11.32
C GLU A 45 -13.06 -2.96 12.59
N GLU A 46 -12.42 -4.11 12.78
CA GLU A 46 -12.63 -4.94 13.98
C GLU A 46 -12.36 -4.17 15.27
N ILE A 47 -11.25 -3.42 15.29
CA ILE A 47 -10.74 -2.69 16.46
C ILE A 47 -11.46 -1.35 16.65
N SER A 48 -11.57 -0.56 15.60
CA SER A 48 -12.01 0.85 15.68
C SER A 48 -13.48 1.06 15.29
N LYS A 49 -14.16 0.01 14.80
CA LYS A 49 -15.50 0.07 14.19
C LYS A 49 -15.60 1.10 13.05
N TYR A 50 -14.47 1.36 12.40
CA TYR A 50 -14.35 2.27 11.29
C TYR A 50 -13.64 1.57 10.13
N THR A 51 -14.18 1.71 8.93
CA THR A 51 -13.66 1.11 7.71
C THR A 51 -12.80 2.14 6.96
N PRO A 52 -11.46 2.06 7.03
CA PRO A 52 -10.59 3.01 6.35
C PRO A 52 -10.56 2.76 4.83
N THR A 53 -10.48 3.83 4.05
CA THR A 53 -10.18 3.73 2.60
C THR A 53 -8.70 3.42 2.39
N ASP A 54 -8.35 2.74 1.29
CA ASP A 54 -6.96 2.48 0.88
C ASP A 54 -6.07 3.73 0.93
N GLU A 55 -6.59 4.88 0.48
CA GLU A 55 -5.87 6.15 0.51
C GLU A 55 -5.49 6.57 1.94
N MET A 56 -6.37 6.35 2.91
CA MET A 56 -6.12 6.65 4.32
C MET A 56 -5.07 5.72 4.91
N ILE A 57 -5.09 4.44 4.52
CA ILE A 57 -4.06 3.47 4.91
C ILE A 57 -2.70 3.94 4.38
N TRP A 58 -2.61 4.28 3.10
CA TRP A 58 -1.35 4.79 2.52
C TRP A 58 -0.91 6.12 3.14
N LYS A 59 -1.85 7.01 3.44
CA LYS A 59 -1.57 8.29 4.11
C LYS A 59 -0.97 8.02 5.49
N SER A 60 -1.56 7.13 6.28
CA SER A 60 -1.08 6.78 7.63
C SER A 60 0.34 6.21 7.62
N ILE A 61 0.70 5.38 6.63
CA ILE A 61 2.07 4.86 6.45
C ILE A 61 3.05 5.99 6.11
N ARG A 62 2.61 7.01 5.38
CA ARG A 62 3.44 8.16 4.97
C ARG A 62 3.49 9.28 6.02
N THR A 63 2.63 9.24 7.03
CA THR A 63 2.60 10.27 8.08
C THR A 63 3.95 10.36 8.81
N MET A 64 4.37 11.59 9.09
CA MET A 64 5.67 11.89 9.72
C MET A 64 5.81 11.34 11.15
N THR A 65 4.71 10.90 11.78
CA THR A 65 4.68 10.27 13.10
C THR A 65 5.51 8.98 13.17
N LEU A 66 5.69 8.29 12.04
CA LEU A 66 6.51 7.08 11.96
C LEU A 66 7.95 7.42 11.55
N GLN A 67 8.93 6.76 12.18
CA GLN A 67 10.32 6.83 11.75
C GLN A 67 10.47 6.31 10.31
N HIS A 68 11.44 6.83 9.57
CA HIS A 68 11.67 6.49 8.16
C HIS A 68 11.75 4.98 7.92
N LEU A 69 12.54 4.27 8.75
CA LEU A 69 12.71 2.81 8.64
C LEU A 69 11.40 2.06 8.87
N SER A 70 10.55 2.52 9.78
CA SER A 70 9.23 1.93 10.03
C SER A 70 8.31 2.12 8.82
N ARG A 71 8.30 3.31 8.22
CA ARG A 71 7.50 3.59 7.00
C ARG A 71 7.92 2.68 5.85
N GLU A 72 9.23 2.56 5.64
CA GLU A 72 9.79 1.69 4.61
C GLU A 72 9.43 0.21 4.86
N PHE A 73 9.52 -0.23 6.11
CA PHE A 73 9.10 -1.57 6.51
C PHE A 73 7.61 -1.80 6.21
N PHE A 74 6.72 -0.92 6.66
CA PHE A 74 5.27 -1.06 6.40
C PHE A 74 4.95 -1.05 4.91
N TRP A 75 5.57 -0.15 4.14
CA TRP A 75 5.42 -0.13 2.69
C TRP A 75 5.83 -1.49 2.06
N LYS A 76 6.97 -2.05 2.47
CA LYS A 76 7.42 -3.38 1.99
C LYS A 76 6.49 -4.51 2.44
N CYS A 77 5.91 -4.42 3.63
CA CYS A 77 4.94 -5.40 4.12
C CYS A 77 3.65 -5.37 3.30
N VAL A 78 3.07 -4.18 3.05
CA VAL A 78 1.85 -4.06 2.22
C VAL A 78 2.09 -4.58 0.81
N HIS A 79 3.26 -4.29 0.22
CA HIS A 79 3.63 -4.81 -1.09
C HIS A 79 4.11 -6.27 -1.10
N ASN A 80 4.15 -6.95 0.05
CA ASN A 80 4.63 -8.32 0.19
C ASN A 80 6.05 -8.53 -0.38
N THR A 81 6.91 -7.50 -0.27
CA THR A 81 8.31 -7.55 -0.73
C THR A 81 9.28 -7.90 0.38
N PHE A 82 8.81 -7.93 1.64
CA PHE A 82 9.60 -8.35 2.79
C PHE A 82 9.31 -9.81 3.14
N ARG A 83 10.30 -10.52 3.69
CA ARG A 83 10.16 -11.93 4.09
C ARG A 83 9.39 -12.03 5.41
N VAL A 84 8.06 -11.93 5.34
CA VAL A 84 7.13 -11.95 6.48
C VAL A 84 5.95 -12.87 6.19
N GLY A 85 5.30 -13.37 7.25
CA GLY A 85 4.01 -14.07 7.16
C GLY A 85 4.06 -15.27 6.21
N ASP A 86 3.26 -15.20 5.13
CA ASP A 86 3.08 -16.25 4.10
C ASP A 86 4.39 -16.67 3.39
N PHE A 87 5.47 -15.91 3.55
CA PHE A 87 6.80 -16.34 3.12
C PHE A 87 7.31 -17.51 3.97
N TRP A 88 7.19 -17.44 5.29
CA TRP A 88 7.73 -18.43 6.22
C TRP A 88 6.84 -19.66 6.38
N THR A 89 5.53 -19.53 6.16
CA THR A 89 4.58 -20.65 6.23
C THR A 89 4.79 -21.68 5.11
N ARG A 90 5.43 -21.28 4.01
CA ARG A 90 5.79 -22.18 2.90
C ARG A 90 7.05 -23.00 3.16
N ILE A 91 7.77 -22.72 4.25
CA ILE A 91 9.00 -23.42 4.63
C ILE A 91 8.65 -24.31 5.82
N ASN A 92 8.52 -25.62 5.56
CA ASN A 92 8.31 -26.62 6.62
C ASN A 92 9.36 -26.42 7.71
N THR A 93 8.94 -26.47 8.98
CA THR A 93 9.72 -26.24 10.22
C THR A 93 9.95 -24.78 10.64
N MET A 94 9.64 -23.77 9.80
CA MET A 94 9.88 -22.35 10.13
C MET A 94 8.60 -21.52 10.32
N GLU A 95 7.44 -22.16 10.37
CA GLU A 95 6.12 -21.52 10.46
C GLU A 95 5.99 -20.57 11.66
N ILE A 96 6.59 -20.92 12.80
CA ILE A 96 6.59 -20.12 14.03
C ILE A 96 7.22 -18.73 13.80
N ARG A 97 8.19 -18.62 12.88
CA ARG A 97 8.82 -17.34 12.52
C ARG A 97 7.89 -16.44 11.70
N GLY A 98 6.89 -17.01 11.04
CA GLY A 98 5.82 -16.27 10.35
C GLY A 98 4.78 -15.69 11.31
N ILE A 99 4.50 -16.38 12.41
CA ILE A 99 3.49 -15.99 13.42
C ILE A 99 3.92 -14.73 14.18
N HIS A 100 5.21 -14.62 14.54
CA HIS A 100 5.74 -13.52 15.36
C HIS A 100 5.78 -12.15 14.65
N GLN A 101 5.36 -12.06 13.39
CA GLN A 101 5.32 -10.80 12.63
C GLN A 101 3.94 -10.49 12.05
N GLN A 102 2.87 -11.05 12.63
CA GLN A 102 1.52 -10.49 12.52
C GLN A 102 1.43 -9.15 13.27
N THR A 103 2.36 -8.25 12.95
CA THR A 103 2.37 -6.85 13.34
C THR A 103 1.43 -6.09 12.39
N LEU A 104 0.18 -6.56 12.29
CA LEU A 104 -0.95 -5.76 11.81
C LEU A 104 -1.54 -4.90 12.94
N VAL A 105 -1.02 -5.05 14.17
CA VAL A 105 -1.53 -4.36 15.38
C VAL A 105 -0.98 -2.93 15.55
N ILE A 106 0.00 -2.47 14.76
CA ILE A 106 0.57 -1.11 14.95
C ILE A 106 -0.15 -0.02 14.12
N LEU A 107 -0.84 -0.38 13.03
CA LEU A 107 -1.67 0.57 12.28
C LEU A 107 -2.89 1.09 13.08
N PRO A 108 -3.61 0.23 13.84
CA PRO A 108 -4.68 0.67 14.73
C PRO A 108 -4.21 1.67 15.80
N VAL A 109 -3.04 1.45 16.42
CA VAL A 109 -2.49 2.35 17.45
C VAL A 109 -2.09 3.71 16.86
N ALA A 110 -1.62 3.76 15.62
CA ALA A 110 -1.31 5.00 14.93
C ALA A 110 -2.57 5.80 14.56
N LEU A 111 -3.68 5.12 14.23
CA LEU A 111 -4.97 5.75 13.92
C LEU A 111 -5.69 6.25 15.18
N GLU A 112 -5.68 5.47 16.27
CA GLU A 112 -6.29 5.86 17.56
C GLU A 112 -5.60 7.09 18.18
N ARG A 113 -4.27 7.20 18.05
CA ARG A 113 -3.51 8.38 18.52
C ARG A 113 -3.88 9.68 17.79
N SER A 114 -4.38 9.59 16.55
CA SER A 114 -4.88 10.77 15.81
C SER A 114 -6.25 11.24 16.32
N ARG A 115 -7.04 10.33 16.92
CA ARG A 115 -8.36 10.63 17.50
C ARG A 115 -8.27 11.28 18.88
N VAL A 116 -7.34 10.81 19.72
CA VAL A 116 -7.14 11.34 21.09
C VAL A 116 -6.50 12.73 21.11
N THR A 117 -5.77 13.13 20.07
CA THR A 117 -5.05 14.41 20.03
C THR A 117 -5.84 15.58 19.44
N GLY A 118 -7.08 15.37 18.96
CA GLY A 118 -7.97 16.45 18.49
C GLY A 118 -7.41 17.31 17.34
N ARG A 119 -6.29 16.90 16.73
CA ARG A 119 -5.72 17.55 15.55
C ARG A 119 -6.13 16.73 14.34
N MET A 120 -7.23 17.14 13.71
CA MET A 120 -7.34 16.96 12.28
C MET A 120 -6.13 17.66 11.67
N VAL A 121 -5.08 16.89 11.36
CA VAL A 121 -3.99 17.39 10.53
C VAL A 121 -4.61 17.53 9.15
N GLY A 122 -5.07 18.75 8.85
CA GLY A 122 -5.30 19.18 7.49
C GLY A 122 -4.05 18.92 6.65
N TRP A 123 -4.27 18.85 5.34
CA TRP A 123 -3.43 18.31 4.26
C TRP A 123 -3.66 16.82 4.01
#